data_AF-A0A1V1P2M5-F1
#
_entry.id   AF-A0A1V1P2M5-F1
#
_cell.length_a   1.000
_cell.length_b   1.000
_cell.length_c   1.000
_cell.angle_alpha   90.00
_cell.angle_beta   90.00
_cell.angle_gamma   90.00
#
_symmetry.space_group_name_H-M   'P 1'
#
loop_
_entity.id
_entity.type
_entity.pdbx_description
1 polymer ?
#
loop_
_entity_poly.entity_id
_entity_poly.type
_entity_poly.pdbx_seq_one_letter_code
_entity_poly.pdbx_strand_id
1 'polypeptide(L)'
;MIQEFIQKLNQMGDGYYRLPTEAELISIIKTKNADKKWNKIRYMIFDAPDADKGFEKRLAVAKNWFKQHPNPHVEFIQQEICLNIAHLRKKLKEIESKGGEGLMLRKPDSPYITGRSFDLLKVKRYDDDEATVIQHFKGKGRHADRMGSMLVEMKNGIRFKIGTGFTDNERNYPPPVGSIITFKYYGLTKSGVPKFASFLRVREQF
;
A
#
# COMPACT_ATOMS: atom_id res chain seq x y z
N MET A 1 4.27 -14.07 -18.60
CA MET A 1 4.29 -13.60 -17.20
C MET A 1 3.32 -14.34 -16.28
N ILE A 2 1.98 -14.18 -16.38
CA ILE A 2 1.02 -14.92 -15.52
C ILE A 2 1.06 -16.43 -15.82
N GLN A 3 1.06 -16.81 -17.09
CA GLN A 3 1.18 -18.21 -17.54
C GLN A 3 2.48 -18.87 -17.02
N GLU A 4 3.62 -18.19 -17.12
CA GLU A 4 4.92 -18.70 -16.60
C GLU A 4 4.96 -18.79 -15.06
N PHE A 5 4.31 -17.84 -14.37
CA PHE A 5 4.19 -17.86 -12.92
C PHE A 5 3.28 -19.01 -12.45
N ILE A 6 2.13 -19.21 -13.12
CA ILE A 6 1.22 -20.33 -12.88
C ILE A 6 1.89 -21.66 -13.23
N GLN A 7 2.69 -21.74 -14.29
CA GLN A 7 3.43 -22.94 -14.68
C GLN A 7 4.47 -23.34 -13.62
N LYS A 8 5.13 -22.36 -12.99
CA LYS A 8 6.03 -22.60 -11.85
C LYS A 8 5.28 -23.06 -10.59
N LEU A 9 4.07 -22.57 -10.37
CA LEU A 9 3.23 -23.00 -9.25
C LEU A 9 2.68 -24.43 -9.43
N ASN A 10 2.30 -24.80 -10.66
CA ASN A 10 1.70 -26.11 -10.98
C ASN A 10 2.63 -27.32 -10.79
N GLN A 11 3.94 -27.13 -10.60
CA GLN A 11 4.91 -28.22 -10.51
C GLN A 11 5.06 -28.82 -9.09
N MET A 12 4.31 -28.37 -8.08
CA MET A 12 4.68 -28.62 -6.68
C MET A 12 3.48 -28.96 -5.77
N GLY A 13 3.60 -30.09 -5.07
CA GLY A 13 2.55 -30.72 -4.25
C GLY A 13 2.24 -30.06 -2.90
N ASP A 14 1.20 -30.59 -2.24
CA ASP A 14 0.48 -29.97 -1.12
C ASP A 14 1.20 -30.03 0.25
N GLY A 15 1.05 -28.94 1.03
CA GLY A 15 1.38 -28.88 2.44
C GLY A 15 0.88 -27.59 3.10
N TYR A 16 0.39 -27.68 4.34
CA TYR A 16 -0.08 -26.54 5.14
C TYR A 16 1.10 -25.83 5.81
N TYR A 17 1.31 -24.55 5.51
CA TYR A 17 2.38 -23.73 6.10
C TYR A 17 1.89 -22.31 6.42
N ARG A 18 2.48 -21.70 7.47
CA ARG A 18 2.29 -20.28 7.81
C ARG A 18 2.61 -19.40 6.60
N LEU A 19 1.77 -18.39 6.34
CA LEU A 19 2.05 -17.38 5.32
C LEU A 19 3.39 -16.69 5.60
N PRO A 20 4.23 -16.47 4.57
CA PRO A 20 5.52 -15.80 4.73
C PRO A 20 5.34 -14.33 5.10
N THR A 21 6.27 -13.79 5.88
CA THR A 21 6.41 -12.33 6.04
C THR A 21 6.75 -11.67 4.71
N GLU A 22 6.56 -10.35 4.59
CA GLU A 22 6.93 -9.61 3.38
C GLU A 22 8.40 -9.84 2.97
N ALA A 23 9.31 -9.81 3.95
CA ALA A 23 10.73 -10.05 3.71
C ALA A 23 11.02 -11.48 3.23
N GLU A 24 10.35 -12.48 3.82
CA GLU A 24 10.46 -13.88 3.38
C GLU A 24 9.89 -14.07 1.97
N LEU A 25 8.74 -13.46 1.67
CA LEU A 25 8.11 -13.52 0.35
C LEU A 25 9.03 -12.94 -0.73
N ILE A 26 9.59 -11.75 -0.48
CA ILE A 26 10.56 -11.11 -1.38
C ILE A 26 11.79 -11.99 -1.59
N SER A 27 12.30 -12.61 -0.53
CA SER A 27 13.46 -13.50 -0.57
C SER A 27 13.20 -14.75 -1.43
N ILE A 28 12.03 -15.39 -1.25
CA ILE A 28 11.65 -16.58 -2.03
C ILE A 28 11.50 -16.22 -3.51
N ILE A 29 10.77 -15.15 -3.83
CA ILE A 29 10.52 -14.73 -5.23
C ILE A 29 11.82 -14.40 -5.98
N LYS A 30 12.80 -13.80 -5.30
CA LYS A 30 14.10 -13.42 -5.91
C LYS A 30 15.07 -14.61 -6.09
N THR A 31 14.80 -15.75 -5.45
CA THR A 31 15.70 -16.90 -5.48
C THR A 31 15.41 -17.78 -6.71
N LYS A 32 16.42 -18.01 -7.57
CA LYS A 32 16.25 -18.76 -8.83
C LYS A 32 15.81 -20.22 -8.64
N ASN A 33 16.30 -20.90 -7.59
CA ASN A 33 16.05 -22.32 -7.30
C ASN A 33 15.37 -22.49 -5.93
N ALA A 34 14.30 -21.74 -5.67
CA ALA A 34 13.64 -21.73 -4.36
C ALA A 34 12.67 -22.92 -4.15
N ASP A 35 12.74 -23.96 -4.98
CA ASP A 35 11.68 -24.93 -5.30
C ASP A 35 10.80 -25.31 -4.10
N LYS A 36 11.37 -25.89 -3.03
CA LYS A 36 10.58 -26.32 -1.87
C LYS A 36 9.97 -25.19 -1.03
N LYS A 37 10.36 -23.92 -1.22
CA LYS A 37 9.81 -22.75 -0.50
C LYS A 37 8.61 -22.14 -1.23
N TRP A 38 8.42 -22.43 -2.52
CA TRP A 38 7.28 -21.93 -3.31
C TRP A 38 5.95 -22.51 -2.83
N ASN A 39 5.94 -23.69 -2.21
CA ASN A 39 4.75 -24.28 -1.61
C ASN A 39 4.10 -23.42 -0.51
N LYS A 40 4.84 -22.44 0.06
CA LYS A 40 4.34 -21.47 1.05
C LYS A 40 3.70 -20.24 0.41
N ILE A 41 3.79 -20.09 -0.90
CA ILE A 41 3.28 -18.94 -1.62
C ILE A 41 1.89 -19.26 -2.15
N ARG A 42 1.00 -18.27 -2.05
CA ARG A 42 -0.29 -18.26 -2.72
C ARG A 42 -0.37 -17.05 -3.64
N TYR A 43 -0.90 -17.26 -4.83
CA TYR A 43 -1.23 -16.19 -5.76
C TYR A 43 -2.66 -15.72 -5.50
N MET A 44 -2.78 -14.59 -4.81
CA MET A 44 -4.06 -14.01 -4.42
C MET A 44 -4.62 -13.16 -5.57
N ILE A 45 -5.52 -13.72 -6.38
CA ILE A 45 -6.15 -13.05 -7.52
C ILE A 45 -7.14 -12.00 -7.03
N PHE A 46 -7.04 -10.80 -7.59
CA PHE A 46 -7.94 -9.68 -7.30
C PHE A 46 -8.51 -8.98 -8.53
N ASP A 47 -8.12 -9.36 -9.75
CA ASP A 47 -8.66 -8.81 -11.00
C ASP A 47 -8.35 -9.75 -12.20
N ALA A 48 -8.95 -9.46 -13.36
CA ALA A 48 -8.66 -10.11 -14.64
C ALA A 48 -8.63 -9.06 -15.76
N PRO A 49 -7.52 -8.32 -15.93
CA PRO A 49 -7.46 -7.09 -16.72
C PRO A 49 -7.79 -7.26 -18.21
N ASP A 50 -7.47 -8.42 -18.78
CA ASP A 50 -7.69 -8.70 -20.21
C ASP A 50 -9.17 -8.94 -20.55
N ALA A 51 -10.03 -9.11 -19.55
CA ALA A 51 -11.46 -9.19 -19.75
C ALA A 51 -12.04 -7.78 -19.88
N ASP A 52 -12.48 -7.42 -21.09
CA ASP A 52 -13.16 -6.14 -21.36
C ASP A 52 -14.60 -6.14 -20.79
N LYS A 53 -14.69 -6.04 -19.46
CA LYS A 53 -15.93 -6.08 -18.66
C LYS A 53 -15.79 -5.25 -17.38
N GLY A 54 -16.91 -4.96 -16.72
CA GLY A 54 -16.92 -4.41 -15.37
C GLY A 54 -16.31 -5.36 -14.32
N PHE A 55 -15.85 -4.80 -13.21
CA PHE A 55 -15.02 -5.49 -12.20
C PHE A 55 -15.53 -6.88 -11.78
N GLU A 56 -16.79 -6.99 -11.38
CA GLU A 56 -17.40 -8.24 -10.90
C GLU A 56 -17.37 -9.32 -11.99
N LYS A 57 -17.64 -8.91 -13.23
CA LYS A 57 -17.62 -9.79 -14.40
C LYS A 57 -16.19 -10.22 -14.74
N ARG A 58 -15.19 -9.34 -14.62
CA ARG A 58 -13.77 -9.71 -14.79
C ARG A 58 -13.35 -10.77 -13.77
N LEU A 59 -13.72 -10.57 -12.50
CA LEU A 59 -13.42 -11.54 -11.45
C LEU A 59 -14.13 -12.89 -11.70
N ALA A 60 -15.38 -12.86 -12.18
CA ALA A 60 -16.11 -14.07 -12.57
C ALA A 60 -15.43 -14.83 -13.71
N VAL A 61 -14.87 -14.13 -14.71
CA VAL A 61 -14.08 -14.75 -15.80
C VAL A 61 -12.90 -15.53 -15.22
N ALA A 62 -12.09 -14.90 -14.36
CA ALA A 62 -10.95 -15.59 -13.73
C ALA A 62 -11.41 -16.77 -12.87
N LYS A 63 -12.45 -16.60 -12.03
CA LYS A 63 -13.00 -17.69 -11.21
C LYS A 63 -13.46 -18.87 -12.06
N ASN A 64 -14.16 -18.63 -13.17
CA ASN A 64 -14.62 -19.68 -14.06
C ASN A 64 -13.46 -20.40 -14.76
N TRP A 65 -12.42 -19.67 -15.15
CA TRP A 65 -11.22 -20.29 -15.72
C TRP A 65 -10.53 -21.24 -14.74
N PHE A 66 -10.35 -20.82 -13.47
CA PHE A 66 -9.72 -21.66 -12.43
C PHE A 66 -10.61 -22.79 -11.91
N LYS A 67 -11.93 -22.73 -12.11
CA LYS A 67 -12.80 -23.91 -11.90
C LYS A 67 -12.49 -25.04 -12.90
N GLN A 68 -12.16 -24.68 -14.14
CA GLN A 68 -11.80 -25.63 -15.18
C GLN A 68 -10.31 -26.03 -15.12
N HIS A 69 -9.48 -25.19 -14.51
CA HIS A 69 -8.05 -25.39 -14.34
C HIS A 69 -7.65 -25.21 -12.87
N PRO A 70 -8.02 -26.14 -11.96
CA PRO A 70 -7.71 -26.02 -10.55
C PRO A 70 -6.22 -25.91 -10.30
N ASN A 71 -5.81 -24.99 -9.43
CA ASN A 71 -4.42 -24.83 -9.00
C ASN A 71 -4.40 -24.58 -7.47
N PRO A 72 -3.75 -25.45 -6.68
CA PRO A 72 -3.75 -25.36 -5.22
C PRO A 72 -2.99 -24.13 -4.67
N HIS A 73 -2.20 -23.47 -5.51
CA HIS A 73 -1.45 -22.27 -5.14
C HIS A 73 -2.17 -20.98 -5.51
N VAL A 74 -3.38 -21.06 -6.06
CA VAL A 74 -4.17 -19.90 -6.47
C VAL A 74 -5.38 -19.75 -5.57
N GLU A 75 -5.56 -18.54 -5.06
CA GLU A 75 -6.72 -18.16 -4.26
C GLU A 75 -7.28 -16.83 -4.75
N PHE A 76 -8.53 -16.53 -4.41
CA PHE A 76 -9.16 -15.27 -4.77
C PHE A 76 -9.33 -14.40 -3.53
N ILE A 77 -8.95 -13.13 -3.62
CA ILE A 77 -9.20 -12.17 -2.56
C ILE A 77 -10.73 -12.00 -2.41
N GLN A 78 -11.23 -12.24 -1.20
CA GLN A 78 -12.65 -12.08 -0.88
C GLN A 78 -13.08 -10.63 -1.17
N GLN A 79 -14.22 -10.50 -1.86
CA GLN A 79 -14.86 -9.22 -2.13
C GLN A 79 -16.13 -9.12 -1.28
N GLU A 80 -16.39 -7.93 -0.74
CA GLU A 80 -17.57 -7.65 0.08
C GLU A 80 -18.13 -6.28 -0.30
N ILE A 81 -19.47 -6.18 -0.39
CA ILE A 81 -20.13 -4.92 -0.75
C ILE A 81 -20.01 -3.94 0.42
N CYS A 82 -19.37 -2.80 0.17
CA CYS A 82 -19.25 -1.72 1.15
C CYS A 82 -20.55 -0.89 1.21
N LEU A 83 -21.44 -1.26 2.12
CA LEU A 83 -22.75 -0.61 2.32
C LEU A 83 -22.70 0.90 2.63
N ASN A 84 -21.75 1.35 3.46
CA ASN A 84 -21.57 2.75 3.84
C ASN A 84 -20.22 2.97 4.56
N ILE A 85 -19.94 4.22 4.93
CA ILE A 85 -18.71 4.62 5.64
C ILE A 85 -18.56 3.92 7.00
N ALA A 86 -19.66 3.69 7.73
CA ALA A 86 -19.59 3.00 9.03
C ALA A 86 -19.18 1.52 8.84
N HIS A 87 -19.72 0.85 7.82
CA HIS A 87 -19.30 -0.49 7.44
C HIS A 87 -17.82 -0.53 7.06
N LEU A 88 -17.37 0.41 6.22
CA LEU A 88 -15.97 0.53 5.82
C LEU A 88 -15.03 0.66 7.03
N ARG A 89 -15.35 1.57 7.96
CA ARG A 89 -14.55 1.79 9.18
C ARG A 89 -14.51 0.57 10.08
N LYS A 90 -15.64 -0.13 10.23
CA LYS A 90 -15.72 -1.38 11.01
C LYS A 90 -14.81 -2.46 10.40
N LYS A 91 -14.89 -2.67 9.08
CA LYS A 91 -14.05 -3.64 8.37
C LYS A 91 -12.58 -3.27 8.42
N LEU A 92 -12.24 -1.99 8.28
CA LEU A 92 -10.86 -1.53 8.39
C LEU A 92 -10.28 -1.89 9.75
N LYS A 93 -11.00 -1.58 10.84
CA LYS A 93 -10.60 -1.92 12.21
C LYS A 93 -10.43 -3.42 12.41
N GLU A 94 -11.33 -4.23 11.86
CA GLU A 94 -11.24 -5.69 11.92
C GLU A 94 -9.97 -6.21 11.24
N ILE A 95 -9.68 -5.74 10.02
CA ILE A 95 -8.49 -6.14 9.27
C ILE A 95 -7.21 -5.68 9.98
N GLU A 96 -7.17 -4.44 10.46
CA GLU A 96 -6.04 -3.89 11.22
C GLU A 96 -5.79 -4.68 12.52
N SER A 97 -6.85 -5.10 13.24
CA SER A 97 -6.70 -5.92 14.46
C SER A 97 -6.09 -7.30 14.21
N LYS A 98 -6.14 -7.80 12.97
CA LYS A 98 -5.51 -9.05 12.54
C LYS A 98 -4.11 -8.82 11.96
N GLY A 99 -3.59 -7.59 12.05
CA GLY A 99 -2.29 -7.20 11.48
C GLY A 99 -2.32 -6.90 9.97
N GLY A 100 -3.50 -6.78 9.37
CA GLY A 100 -3.65 -6.41 7.97
C GLY A 100 -3.33 -4.93 7.71
N GLU A 101 -2.88 -4.63 6.49
CA GLU A 101 -2.41 -3.29 6.09
C GLU A 101 -3.55 -2.27 5.85
N GLY A 102 -4.74 -2.76 5.52
CA GLY A 102 -5.90 -1.93 5.22
C GLY A 102 -6.86 -2.60 4.23
N LEU A 103 -7.69 -1.79 3.58
CA LEU A 103 -8.68 -2.23 2.59
C LEU A 103 -8.41 -1.64 1.21
N MET A 104 -8.89 -2.33 0.18
CA MET A 104 -9.00 -1.81 -1.18
C MET A 104 -10.48 -1.62 -1.49
N LEU A 105 -10.87 -0.41 -1.90
CA LEU A 105 -12.20 -0.11 -2.40
C LEU A 105 -12.17 -0.11 -3.93
N ARG A 106 -13.10 -0.84 -4.53
CA ARG A 106 -13.31 -0.86 -5.97
C ARG A 106 -14.71 -0.36 -6.27
N LYS A 107 -14.86 0.53 -7.25
CA LYS A 107 -16.16 0.96 -7.75
C LYS A 107 -16.85 -0.20 -8.48
N PRO A 108 -18.12 -0.52 -8.16
CA PRO A 108 -18.87 -1.55 -8.86
C PRO A 108 -18.95 -1.28 -10.37
N ASP A 109 -18.89 -2.35 -11.17
CA ASP A 109 -18.93 -2.33 -12.64
C ASP A 109 -17.86 -1.43 -13.32
N SER A 110 -16.85 -0.96 -12.58
CA SER A 110 -15.78 -0.12 -13.14
C SER A 110 -14.95 -0.89 -14.18
N PRO A 111 -14.54 -0.24 -15.29
CA PRO A 111 -13.62 -0.84 -16.25
C PRO A 111 -12.23 -1.02 -15.62
N TYR A 112 -11.39 -1.81 -16.28
CA TYR A 112 -9.97 -1.86 -15.90
C TYR A 112 -9.27 -0.61 -16.48
N ILE A 113 -8.58 0.14 -15.62
CA ILE A 113 -7.82 1.33 -16.03
C ILE A 113 -6.36 1.12 -15.67
N THR A 114 -5.49 1.18 -16.68
CA THR A 114 -4.04 1.19 -16.48
C THR A 114 -3.62 2.50 -15.82
N GLY A 115 -2.92 2.41 -14.68
CA GLY A 115 -2.42 3.59 -13.96
C GLY A 115 -3.29 3.99 -12.78
N ARG A 116 -3.25 5.29 -12.43
CA ARG A 116 -3.99 5.82 -11.27
C ARG A 116 -5.45 6.04 -11.66
N SER A 117 -6.36 5.49 -10.87
CA SER A 117 -7.79 5.62 -11.07
C SER A 117 -8.51 5.97 -9.77
N PHE A 118 -9.60 6.71 -9.87
CA PHE A 118 -10.54 6.94 -8.76
C PHE A 118 -11.47 5.75 -8.51
N ASP A 119 -11.51 4.78 -9.43
CA ASP A 119 -12.30 3.55 -9.30
C ASP A 119 -11.62 2.49 -8.42
N LEU A 120 -10.35 2.71 -8.03
CA LEU A 120 -9.60 1.85 -7.12
C LEU A 120 -8.90 2.68 -6.05
N LEU A 121 -9.41 2.64 -4.82
CA LEU A 121 -8.91 3.41 -3.70
C LEU A 121 -8.28 2.50 -2.64
N LYS A 122 -7.19 2.97 -2.04
CA LYS A 122 -6.57 2.34 -0.87
C LYS A 122 -7.12 3.02 0.38
N VAL A 123 -7.65 2.25 1.32
CA VAL A 123 -8.16 2.75 2.60
C VAL A 123 -7.28 2.22 3.72
N LYS A 124 -6.60 3.13 4.40
CA LYS A 124 -5.69 2.83 5.50
C LYS A 124 -5.86 3.88 6.58
N ARG A 125 -5.81 3.47 7.84
CA ARG A 125 -5.67 4.43 8.93
C ARG A 125 -4.27 5.03 8.90
N TYR A 126 -4.19 6.34 9.06
CA TYR A 126 -2.93 7.01 9.37
C TYR A 126 -2.95 7.43 10.83
N ASP A 127 -1.77 7.46 11.42
CA ASP A 127 -1.50 8.15 12.67
C ASP A 127 -0.92 9.53 12.36
N ASP A 128 -1.04 10.48 13.28
CA ASP A 128 -0.36 11.76 13.20
C ASP A 128 0.50 12.01 14.46
N ASP A 129 1.54 12.81 14.26
CA ASP A 129 2.39 13.28 15.35
C ASP A 129 3.02 14.62 14.94
N GLU A 130 3.78 15.20 15.85
CA GLU A 130 4.43 16.49 15.72
C GLU A 130 5.94 16.35 15.55
N ALA A 131 6.52 17.22 14.74
CA ALA A 131 7.96 17.35 14.63
C ALA A 131 8.38 18.80 14.40
N THR A 132 9.58 19.15 14.84
CA THR A 132 10.19 20.46 14.61
C THR A 132 10.94 20.47 13.29
N VAL A 133 10.74 21.50 12.47
CA VAL A 133 11.48 21.67 11.21
C VAL A 133 12.92 22.04 11.51
N ILE A 134 13.87 21.24 11.00
CA ILE A 134 15.31 21.43 11.22
C ILE A 134 15.99 22.04 10.01
N GLN A 135 15.59 21.64 8.80
CA GLN A 135 16.26 22.08 7.56
C GLN A 135 15.37 21.90 6.33
N HIS A 136 15.52 22.77 5.33
CA HIS A 136 14.92 22.61 4.00
C HIS A 136 15.91 22.07 2.97
N PHE A 137 15.41 21.30 2.02
CA PHE A 137 16.15 20.88 0.83
C PHE A 137 15.40 21.30 -0.43
N LYS A 138 16.14 21.84 -1.42
CA LYS A 138 15.62 22.09 -2.76
C LYS A 138 15.13 20.79 -3.41
N GLY A 139 14.07 20.90 -4.21
CA GLY A 139 13.55 19.79 -4.98
C GLY A 139 14.35 19.49 -6.24
N LYS A 140 13.84 18.54 -7.02
CA LYS A 140 14.34 18.20 -8.36
C LYS A 140 13.17 18.22 -9.35
N GLY A 141 13.47 18.30 -10.65
CA GLY A 141 12.44 18.33 -11.70
C GLY A 141 11.47 19.49 -11.50
N ARG A 142 10.16 19.20 -11.41
CA ARG A 142 9.09 20.20 -11.19
C ARG A 142 9.22 21.04 -9.90
N HIS A 143 10.16 20.70 -9.02
CA HIS A 143 10.42 21.40 -7.76
C HIS A 143 11.86 21.93 -7.66
N ALA A 144 12.60 22.08 -8.76
CA ALA A 144 14.01 22.49 -8.75
C ALA A 144 14.26 23.85 -8.04
N ASP A 145 13.38 24.82 -8.26
CA ASP A 145 13.52 26.19 -7.74
C ASP A 145 12.82 26.42 -6.39
N ARG A 146 12.29 25.37 -5.77
CA ARG A 146 11.48 25.46 -4.55
C ARG A 146 11.74 24.32 -3.58
N MET A 147 11.09 24.33 -2.43
CA MET A 147 11.27 23.30 -1.41
C MET A 147 10.80 21.93 -1.94
N GLY A 148 11.69 20.96 -1.89
CA GLY A 148 11.43 19.57 -2.23
C GLY A 148 11.04 18.74 -1.01
N SER A 149 11.81 18.89 0.06
CA SER A 149 11.59 18.18 1.33
C SER A 149 12.13 18.97 2.53
N MET A 150 11.67 18.62 3.72
CA MET A 150 12.19 19.14 5.00
C MET A 150 12.76 18.01 5.84
N LEU A 151 13.89 18.25 6.53
CA LEU A 151 14.32 17.45 7.67
C LEU A 151 13.53 17.90 8.89
N VAL A 152 12.92 16.95 9.61
CA VAL A 152 12.20 17.22 10.85
C VAL A 152 12.73 16.33 11.98
N GLU A 153 12.55 16.77 13.21
CA GLU A 153 12.90 16.03 14.42
C GLU A 153 11.66 15.88 15.32
N MET A 154 11.32 14.65 15.68
CA MET A 154 10.26 14.36 16.66
C MET A 154 10.74 14.61 18.10
N LYS A 155 9.82 14.72 19.06
CA LYS A 155 10.13 14.90 20.49
C LYS A 155 11.07 13.84 21.08
N ASN A 156 11.07 12.64 20.51
CA ASN A 156 11.95 11.53 20.89
C ASN A 156 13.34 11.57 20.22
N GLY A 157 13.67 12.65 19.50
CA GLY A 157 14.96 12.85 18.82
C GLY A 157 15.10 12.15 17.47
N ILE A 158 14.08 11.42 17.00
CA ILE A 158 14.14 10.76 15.69
C ILE A 158 14.05 11.81 14.59
N ARG A 159 15.04 11.78 13.68
CA ARG A 159 15.11 12.65 12.51
C ARG A 159 14.77 11.91 11.22
N PHE A 160 13.94 12.51 10.38
CA PHE A 160 13.60 11.97 9.06
C PHE A 160 13.15 13.08 8.09
N LYS A 161 13.12 12.75 6.80
CA LYS A 161 12.69 13.69 5.75
C LYS A 161 11.22 13.54 5.43
N ILE A 162 10.52 14.66 5.27
CA ILE A 162 9.17 14.74 4.70
C ILE A 162 9.25 15.41 3.33
N GLY A 163 8.86 14.70 2.28
CA GLY A 163 8.91 15.20 0.89
C GLY A 163 7.53 15.36 0.22
N THR A 164 6.46 14.96 0.89
CA THR A 164 5.10 14.90 0.34
C THR A 164 4.10 15.51 1.32
N GLY A 165 2.90 15.87 0.83
CA GLY A 165 1.85 16.50 1.64
C GLY A 165 1.77 18.02 1.48
N PHE A 166 2.75 18.63 0.81
CA PHE A 166 2.78 20.07 0.56
C PHE A 166 1.97 20.47 -0.68
N THR A 167 1.19 21.53 -0.55
CA THR A 167 0.66 22.34 -1.65
C THR A 167 1.78 23.06 -2.40
N ASP A 168 1.47 23.58 -3.59
CA ASP A 168 2.44 24.39 -4.33
C ASP A 168 2.85 25.67 -3.58
N ASN A 169 1.91 26.27 -2.84
CA ASN A 169 2.17 27.45 -2.02
C ASN A 169 3.14 27.13 -0.87
N GLU A 170 2.94 26.03 -0.15
CA GLU A 170 3.84 25.58 0.92
C GLU A 170 5.23 25.16 0.39
N ARG A 171 5.37 24.84 -0.89
CA ARG A 171 6.70 24.61 -1.48
C ARG A 171 7.44 25.91 -1.78
N ASN A 172 6.71 26.95 -2.17
CA ASN A 172 7.25 28.28 -2.43
C ASN A 172 7.56 29.02 -1.12
N TYR A 173 6.71 28.81 -0.11
CA TYR A 173 6.81 29.41 1.23
C TYR A 173 6.78 28.30 2.30
N PRO A 174 7.89 27.55 2.47
CA PRO A 174 7.92 26.41 3.38
C PRO A 174 7.78 26.83 4.84
N PRO A 175 7.20 25.95 5.70
CA PRO A 175 7.20 26.14 7.15
C PRO A 175 8.61 26.50 7.66
N PRO A 176 8.80 27.59 8.42
CA PRO A 176 10.15 28.02 8.82
C PRO A 176 10.91 26.96 9.64
N VAL A 177 12.24 26.97 9.55
CA VAL A 177 13.08 26.20 10.49
C VAL A 177 12.75 26.65 11.92
N GLY A 178 12.58 25.68 12.82
CA GLY A 178 12.12 25.89 14.20
C GLY A 178 10.61 25.80 14.39
N SER A 179 9.81 25.84 13.32
CA SER A 179 8.36 25.66 13.43
C SER A 179 7.99 24.22 13.77
N ILE A 180 6.89 24.03 14.50
CA ILE A 180 6.30 22.71 14.77
C ILE A 180 5.28 22.42 13.68
N ILE A 181 5.37 21.25 13.08
CA ILE A 181 4.43 20.77 12.07
C ILE A 181 3.74 19.50 12.55
N THR A 182 2.49 19.31 12.14
CA THR A 182 1.82 18.00 12.22
C THR A 182 2.10 17.25 10.93
N PHE A 183 2.46 15.98 11.04
CA PHE A 183 2.60 15.07 9.90
C PHE A 183 1.76 13.82 10.15
N LYS A 184 1.33 13.16 9.07
CA LYS A 184 0.73 11.82 9.15
C LYS A 184 1.66 10.74 8.66
N TYR A 185 1.49 9.52 9.16
CA TYR A 185 2.29 8.36 8.80
C TYR A 185 1.49 7.05 8.93
N TYR A 186 2.04 5.95 8.43
CA TYR A 186 1.37 4.64 8.37
C TYR A 186 2.23 3.57 9.07
N GLY A 187 2.27 3.64 10.40
CA GLY A 187 3.12 2.79 11.25
C GLY A 187 4.59 3.20 11.26
N LEU A 188 5.39 2.51 12.08
CA LEU A 188 6.81 2.81 12.30
C LEU A 188 7.73 1.73 11.70
N THR A 189 8.97 2.08 11.39
CA THR A 189 10.05 1.11 11.14
C THR A 189 10.47 0.44 12.46
N LYS A 190 11.30 -0.60 12.37
CA LYS A 190 11.92 -1.22 13.57
C LYS A 190 12.72 -0.22 14.41
N SER A 191 13.26 0.81 13.78
CA SER A 191 14.02 1.89 14.43
C SER A 191 13.14 3.07 14.87
N GLY A 192 11.81 2.93 14.83
CA GLY A 192 10.86 3.96 15.27
C GLY A 192 10.62 5.09 14.26
N VAL A 193 11.14 5.00 13.03
CA VAL A 193 10.97 6.05 12.02
C VAL A 193 9.56 5.95 11.39
N PRO A 194 8.80 7.06 11.29
CA PRO A 194 7.50 7.06 10.62
C PRO A 194 7.56 6.60 9.15
N LYS A 195 6.74 5.62 8.78
CA LYS A 195 6.63 5.13 7.40
C LYS A 195 5.67 5.99 6.59
N PHE A 196 6.04 6.28 5.34
CA PHE A 196 5.23 7.05 4.40
C PHE A 196 4.76 8.40 4.97
N ALA A 197 5.65 9.08 5.72
CA ALA A 197 5.33 10.33 6.37
C ALA A 197 5.03 11.45 5.36
N SER A 198 3.97 12.21 5.62
CA SER A 198 3.57 13.35 4.80
C SER A 198 3.10 14.52 5.66
N PHE A 199 3.46 15.73 5.23
CA PHE A 199 3.06 16.97 5.89
C PHE A 199 1.53 17.09 5.92
N LEU A 200 0.97 17.54 7.05
CA LEU A 200 -0.44 17.89 7.19
C LEU A 200 -0.64 19.40 7.30
N ARG A 201 0.01 20.03 8.28
CA ARG A 201 -0.15 21.45 8.59
C ARG A 201 0.97 21.95 9.49
N VAL A 202 1.17 23.27 9.51
CA VAL A 202 1.91 23.94 10.59
C VAL A 202 1.04 23.96 11.84
N ARG A 203 1.62 23.72 13.02
CA ARG A 203 0.90 23.85 14.28
C ARG A 203 0.76 25.33 14.63
N GLU A 204 -0.47 25.80 14.82
CA GLU A 204 -0.73 27.12 15.38
C GLU A 204 -0.34 27.12 16.86
N GLN A 205 0.47 28.10 17.26
CA GLN A 205 0.68 28.41 18.67
C GLN A 205 -0.48 29.31 19.10
N PHE A 206 -1.29 28.84 20.05
CA PHE A 206 -2.25 29.67 20.78
C PHE A 206 -1.57 30.31 21.98
#